data_AF-K0EQV6-F1
#
_entry.id   AF-K0EQV6-F1
#
_cell.length_a   1.000
_cell.length_b   1.000
_cell.length_c   1.000
_cell.angle_alpha   90.00
_cell.angle_beta   90.00
_cell.angle_gamma   90.00
#
_symmetry.space_group_name_H-M   'P 1'
#
loop_
_entity.id
_entity.type
_entity.pdbx_description
1 polymer ?
#
loop_
_entity_poly.entity_id
_entity_poly.type
_entity_poly.pdbx_seq_one_letter_code
_entity_poly.pdbx_strand_id
1 'polypeptide(L)'
;MAATDTRSSCTFPGRTSPDPDPSTESAATQYDPTKPIEEAEHPLGVKLFADTEEGAGLTLHDAQGRPRIRLHVAADGTPSIAVLDENGNIVKQL
;
A
#
# COMPACT_ATOMS: atom_id res chain seq x y z
N MET A 1 22.83 -24.21 -49.69
CA MET A 1 22.38 -22.86 -50.11
C MET A 1 22.51 -21.97 -48.89
N ALA A 2 23.46 -21.03 -48.96
CA ALA A 2 23.91 -20.21 -47.84
C ALA A 2 22.99 -19.01 -47.62
N ALA A 3 22.78 -18.63 -46.36
CA ALA A 3 22.36 -17.28 -45.99
C ALA A 3 23.17 -16.87 -44.74
N THR A 4 24.18 -16.06 -45.03
CA THR A 4 25.06 -15.34 -44.12
C THR A 4 24.32 -14.07 -43.67
N ASP A 5 24.28 -13.73 -42.38
CA ASP A 5 24.08 -12.32 -41.98
C ASP A 5 24.88 -11.96 -40.71
N THR A 6 26.06 -11.44 -41.02
CA THR A 6 26.83 -10.32 -40.46
C THR A 6 26.41 -9.69 -39.11
N ARG A 7 27.37 -9.71 -38.19
CA ARG A 7 27.40 -9.00 -36.90
C ARG A 7 27.39 -7.47 -37.10
N SER A 8 26.59 -6.75 -36.32
CA SER A 8 26.84 -5.33 -36.01
C SER A 8 27.25 -5.18 -34.55
N SER A 9 28.51 -4.78 -34.37
CA SER A 9 29.10 -4.34 -33.12
C SER A 9 28.60 -2.95 -32.76
N CYS A 10 28.04 -2.78 -31.56
CA CYS A 10 27.95 -1.48 -30.92
C CYS A 10 28.89 -1.46 -29.71
N THR A 11 30.05 -0.85 -29.91
CA THR A 11 30.99 -0.46 -28.86
C THR A 11 30.44 0.81 -28.19
N PHE A 12 29.99 0.72 -26.94
CA PHE A 12 29.67 1.90 -26.12
C PHE A 12 30.88 2.29 -25.27
N PRO A 13 31.38 3.54 -25.36
CA PRO A 13 32.46 4.03 -24.52
C PRO A 13 31.93 4.34 -23.10
N GLY A 14 32.85 4.25 -22.15
CA GLY A 14 32.61 4.19 -20.71
C GLY A 14 31.67 5.25 -20.13
N ARG A 15 30.73 4.77 -19.31
CA ARG A 15 30.26 5.48 -18.13
C ARG A 15 30.78 4.72 -16.91
N THR A 16 31.87 5.20 -16.33
CA THR A 16 32.21 4.91 -14.94
C THR A 16 31.16 5.60 -14.08
N SER A 17 30.09 4.87 -13.74
CA SER A 17 29.14 5.33 -12.73
C SER A 17 29.85 5.36 -11.38
N PRO A 18 29.79 6.45 -10.61
CA PRO A 18 30.21 6.43 -9.22
C PRO A 18 29.32 5.45 -8.46
N ASP A 19 29.95 4.57 -7.67
CA ASP A 19 29.25 3.63 -6.79
C ASP A 19 28.24 4.39 -5.90
N PRO A 20 26.99 3.90 -5.77
CA PRO A 20 26.06 4.48 -4.81
C PRO A 20 26.62 4.26 -3.40
N ASP A 21 26.83 5.35 -2.67
CA ASP A 21 27.18 5.34 -1.26
C ASP A 21 26.16 4.48 -0.48
N PRO A 22 26.60 3.43 0.24
CA PRO A 22 25.70 2.53 0.98
C PRO A 22 25.00 3.19 2.19
N SER A 23 25.14 4.50 2.41
CA SER A 23 24.69 5.16 3.63
C SER A 23 23.32 5.86 3.53
N THR A 24 22.60 5.74 2.40
CA THR A 24 21.28 6.39 2.22
C THR A 24 20.19 5.41 1.74
N GLU A 25 20.20 4.18 2.24
CA GLU A 25 19.00 3.35 2.18
C GLU A 25 18.03 3.77 3.27
N SER A 26 17.11 4.64 2.86
CA SER A 26 15.70 4.63 3.20
C SER A 26 15.37 3.79 4.43
N ALA A 27 15.11 4.47 5.56
CA ALA A 27 14.47 3.89 6.73
C ALA A 27 13.04 3.44 6.37
N ALA A 28 12.93 2.37 5.58
CA ALA A 28 11.76 1.54 5.55
C ALA A 28 11.79 0.80 6.88
N THR A 29 11.00 1.26 7.84
CA THR A 29 10.72 0.54 9.08
C THR A 29 10.19 -0.84 8.70
N GLN A 30 11.08 -1.82 8.61
CA GLN A 30 10.74 -3.19 8.29
C GLN A 30 9.91 -3.73 9.45
N TYR A 31 8.67 -4.08 9.16
CA TYR A 31 7.78 -4.77 10.08
C TYR A 31 8.45 -6.08 10.52
N ASP A 32 8.77 -6.19 11.80
CA ASP A 32 9.29 -7.41 12.42
C ASP A 32 8.10 -8.20 13.00
N PRO A 33 7.65 -9.28 12.34
CA PRO A 33 6.49 -10.07 12.76
C PRO A 33 6.73 -10.84 14.06
N THR A 34 7.95 -10.82 14.61
CA THR A 34 8.37 -11.60 15.78
C THR A 34 8.34 -10.80 17.09
N LYS A 35 8.17 -9.48 17.02
CA LYS A 35 7.94 -8.66 18.21
C LYS A 35 6.51 -8.86 18.70
N PRO A 36 6.29 -9.00 20.02
CA PRO A 36 4.93 -8.95 20.57
C PRO A 36 4.25 -7.68 20.05
N ILE A 37 3.04 -7.84 19.54
CA ILE A 37 2.15 -6.79 19.00
C ILE A 37 1.79 -5.69 20.03
N GLU A 38 2.41 -5.74 21.20
CA GLU A 38 2.11 -4.95 22.40
C GLU A 38 2.94 -3.66 22.50
N GLU A 39 3.91 -3.42 21.59
CA GLU A 39 4.76 -2.21 21.59
C GLU A 39 4.70 -1.40 20.28
N ALA A 40 3.79 -1.76 19.37
CA ALA A 40 3.42 -0.90 18.26
C ALA A 40 2.18 -0.09 18.65
N GLU A 41 2.39 1.08 19.27
CA GLU A 41 1.40 2.18 19.40
C GLU A 41 1.05 2.78 18.02
N HIS A 42 0.90 1.94 17.00
CA HIS A 42 0.44 2.33 15.69
C HIS A 42 -1.05 2.02 15.64
N PRO A 43 -1.92 3.01 15.85
CA PRO A 43 -3.33 2.80 15.67
C PRO A 43 -3.57 2.22 14.27
N LEU A 44 -4.41 1.19 14.21
CA LEU A 44 -4.70 0.39 13.02
C LEU A 44 -4.93 1.27 11.79
N GLY A 45 -3.93 1.52 10.95
CA GLY A 45 -4.10 2.41 9.78
C GLY A 45 -5.16 1.93 8.80
N VAL A 46 -5.39 0.60 8.74
CA VAL A 46 -6.37 -0.04 7.87
C VAL A 46 -7.03 -1.22 8.59
N LYS A 47 -8.36 -1.29 8.55
CA LYS A 47 -9.14 -2.48 8.92
C LYS A 47 -9.85 -3.02 7.68
N LEU A 48 -9.64 -4.30 7.39
CA LEU A 48 -10.34 -5.04 6.34
C LEU A 48 -11.18 -6.14 7.00
N PHE A 49 -12.42 -6.32 6.54
CA PHE A 49 -13.26 -7.45 6.89
C PHE A 49 -14.04 -7.92 5.67
N ALA A 50 -14.38 -9.20 5.67
CA ALA A 50 -15.26 -9.82 4.70
C ALA A 50 -16.08 -10.88 5.42
N ASP A 51 -17.39 -10.74 5.35
CA ASP A 51 -18.37 -11.57 6.02
C ASP A 51 -19.57 -11.81 5.09
N THR A 52 -20.17 -13.00 5.15
CA THR A 52 -21.29 -13.35 4.27
C THR A 52 -22.62 -12.70 4.67
N GLU A 53 -22.75 -12.30 5.94
CA GLU A 53 -23.93 -11.64 6.49
C GLU A 53 -23.80 -10.11 6.53
N GLU A 54 -22.60 -9.60 6.80
CA GLU A 54 -22.34 -8.14 6.86
C GLU A 54 -21.77 -7.57 5.54
N GLY A 55 -21.32 -8.43 4.64
CA GLY A 55 -20.64 -8.06 3.40
C GLY A 55 -19.14 -7.77 3.62
N ALA A 56 -18.55 -6.94 2.77
CA ALA A 56 -17.11 -6.66 2.80
C ALA A 56 -16.85 -5.18 3.06
N GLY A 57 -15.86 -4.85 3.89
CA GLY A 57 -15.54 -3.46 4.18
C GLY A 57 -14.07 -3.19 4.47
N LEU A 58 -13.65 -1.99 4.08
CA LEU A 58 -12.32 -1.44 4.28
C LEU A 58 -12.47 -0.09 5.00
N THR A 59 -11.87 0.04 6.18
CA THR A 59 -11.85 1.30 6.94
C THR A 59 -10.41 1.79 7.07
N LEU A 60 -10.14 2.99 6.58
CA LEU A 60 -8.88 3.70 6.77
C LEU A 60 -8.99 4.52 8.06
N HIS A 61 -8.01 4.39 8.94
CA HIS A 61 -7.91 5.21 10.15
C HIS A 61 -6.76 6.21 10.04
N ASP A 62 -6.85 7.31 10.79
CA ASP A 62 -5.76 8.26 10.95
C ASP A 62 -4.68 7.76 11.94
N ALA A 63 -3.65 8.57 12.14
CA ALA A 63 -2.57 8.30 13.08
C ALA A 63 -3.01 8.27 14.56
N GLN A 64 -4.28 8.55 14.87
CA GLN A 64 -4.88 8.39 16.19
C GLN A 64 -5.87 7.21 16.25
N GLY A 65 -6.05 6.47 15.15
CA GLY A 65 -6.96 5.33 15.06
C GLY A 65 -8.41 5.69 14.78
N ARG A 66 -8.67 6.93 14.38
CA ARG A 66 -10.02 7.40 14.05
C ARG A 66 -10.34 7.10 12.59
N PRO A 67 -11.50 6.50 12.29
CA PRO A 67 -11.87 6.19 10.91
C PRO A 67 -12.05 7.47 10.09
N ARG A 68 -11.44 7.53 8.91
CA ARG A 68 -11.51 8.68 7.98
C ARG A 68 -12.25 8.35 6.70
N ILE A 69 -12.12 7.12 6.21
CA ILE A 69 -12.82 6.64 5.04
C ILE A 69 -13.27 5.21 5.30
N ARG A 70 -14.52 4.91 4.96
CA ARG A 70 -15.06 3.55 4.97
C ARG A 70 -15.57 3.22 3.58
N LEU A 71 -15.08 2.13 3.02
CA LEU A 71 -15.63 1.49 1.84
C LEU A 71 -16.38 0.26 2.34
N HIS A 72 -17.62 0.07 1.92
CA HIS A 72 -18.44 -1.05 2.36
C HIS A 72 -19.30 -1.54 1.21
N VAL A 73 -19.35 -2.85 1.03
CA VAL A 73 -20.31 -3.54 0.19
C VAL A 73 -21.23 -4.28 1.14
N ALA A 74 -22.50 -3.88 1.20
CA ALA A 74 -23.50 -4.56 2.00
C ALA A 74 -23.79 -5.97 1.46
N ALA A 75 -24.42 -6.81 2.27
CA ALA A 75 -24.75 -8.19 1.88
C ALA A 75 -25.72 -8.29 0.68
N ASP A 76 -26.47 -7.23 0.39
CA ASP A 76 -27.31 -7.10 -0.81
C ASP A 76 -26.52 -6.72 -2.09
N GLY A 77 -25.20 -6.50 -1.95
CA GLY A 77 -24.29 -6.10 -3.01
C GLY A 77 -24.19 -4.59 -3.22
N THR A 78 -24.91 -3.77 -2.46
CA THR A 78 -24.88 -2.31 -2.59
C THR A 78 -23.52 -1.77 -2.12
N PRO A 79 -22.71 -1.14 -3.01
CA PRO A 79 -21.47 -0.50 -2.61
C PRO A 79 -21.76 0.88 -2.01
N SER A 80 -20.94 1.28 -1.04
CA SER A 80 -20.98 2.61 -0.45
C SER A 80 -19.57 3.07 -0.08
N ILE A 81 -19.34 4.38 -0.18
CA ILE A 81 -18.13 5.02 0.30
C ILE A 81 -18.53 6.16 1.22
N ALA A 82 -18.10 6.11 2.49
CA ALA A 82 -18.31 7.16 3.46
C ALA A 82 -16.98 7.84 3.83
N VAL A 83 -16.97 9.16 3.83
CA VAL A 83 -15.90 10.00 4.36
C VAL A 83 -16.33 10.51 5.73
N LEU A 84 -15.46 10.36 6.72
CA LEU A 84 -15.74 10.67 8.12
C LEU A 84 -14.87 11.83 8.61
N ASP A 85 -15.45 12.70 9.43
CA ASP A 85 -14.73 13.74 10.15
C ASP A 85 -13.94 13.15 11.34
N GLU A 86 -13.31 14.04 12.12
CA GLU A 86 -12.54 13.66 13.29
C GLU A 86 -13.34 13.14 14.48
N ASN A 87 -14.65 13.34 14.46
CA ASN A 87 -15.60 12.85 15.45
C ASN A 87 -16.27 11.54 14.99
N GLY A 88 -15.97 11.06 13.78
CA GLY A 88 -16.60 9.89 13.19
C GLY A 88 -17.94 10.17 12.49
N ASN A 89 -18.30 11.44 12.26
CA ASN A 89 -19.51 11.80 11.52
C ASN A 89 -19.28 11.67 10.02
N ILE A 90 -20.25 11.14 9.29
CA ILE A 90 -20.19 11.05 7.83
C ILE A 90 -20.37 12.47 7.25
N VAL A 91 -19.32 13.00 6.63
CA VAL A 91 -19.35 14.29 5.91
C VAL A 91 -19.73 14.12 4.44
N LYS A 92 -19.50 12.93 3.89
CA LYS A 92 -19.87 12.59 2.51
C LYS A 92 -20.14 11.10 2.40
N GLN A 93 -21.22 10.73 1.71
CA GLN A 93 -21.50 9.37 1.29
C GLN A 93 -21.76 9.33 -0.21
N LEU A 94 -21.25 8.30 -0.88
CA LEU A 94 -21.43 7.99 -2.29
C LEU A 94 -22.08 6.63 -2.43
#